data_AF-A0A7Z9IQ81-F1
#
_entry.id   AF-A0A7Z9IQ81-F1
#
_cell.length_a   1.000
_cell.length_b   1.000
_cell.length_c   1.000
_cell.angle_alpha   90.00
_cell.angle_beta   90.00
_cell.angle_gamma   90.00
#
_symmetry.space_group_name_H-M   'P 1'
#
loop_
_entity.id
_entity.type
_entity.pdbx_description
1 polymer ?
#
loop_
_entity_poly.entity_id
_entity_poly.type
_entity_poly.pdbx_seq_one_letter_code
_entity_poly.pdbx_strand_id
1 'polypeptide(L)'
;MPKPHNPEMLSPQWKFTVPAGTPALGPVTGYVVGISTVWSGDFSVWLSTDGTESTVWEVEHVVDVQVKVGDSVEAGLPIATASDVFGNGVSALVELGLRSSVVNEGGQTLPAHYCPLLYVEDDAFSVIKAELSKIRMENFDRLTNLDILIPVNGPNGQSCWTELPIVDSP
;
A
#
# COMPACT_ATOMS: atom_id res chain seq x y z
N MET A 1 -8.58 8.45 -7.12
CA MET A 1 -8.15 8.57 -5.71
C MET A 1 -9.37 8.63 -4.82
N PRO A 2 -9.35 7.95 -3.65
CA PRO A 2 -10.44 8.07 -2.69
C PRO A 2 -10.68 9.55 -2.34
N LYS A 3 -11.94 9.96 -2.35
CA LYS A 3 -12.32 11.34 -2.06
C LYS A 3 -12.12 11.55 -0.55
N PRO A 4 -11.19 12.42 -0.09
CA PRO A 4 -10.86 12.55 1.34
C PRO A 4 -12.01 13.07 2.21
N HIS A 5 -13.12 13.49 1.59
CA HIS A 5 -14.35 13.91 2.26
C HIS A 5 -15.45 12.84 2.27
N ASN A 6 -15.22 11.69 1.64
CA ASN A 6 -16.12 10.55 1.73
C ASN A 6 -15.56 9.51 2.72
N PRO A 7 -16.11 9.42 3.95
CA PRO A 7 -15.65 8.44 4.93
C PRO A 7 -15.76 6.99 4.44
N GLU A 8 -16.64 6.70 3.49
CA GLU A 8 -16.81 5.37 2.86
C GLU A 8 -15.69 5.04 1.86
N MET A 9 -14.81 5.99 1.54
CA MET A 9 -13.67 5.78 0.65
C MET A 9 -12.33 5.86 1.39
N LEU A 10 -12.32 5.88 2.72
CA LEU A 10 -11.07 5.88 3.47
C LEU A 10 -10.36 4.54 3.29
N SER A 11 -9.07 4.58 3.00
CA SER A 11 -8.23 3.38 2.88
C SER A 11 -7.06 3.56 3.86
N PRO A 12 -6.85 2.61 4.78
CA PRO A 12 -5.74 2.67 5.73
C PRO A 12 -4.43 2.19 5.10
N GLN A 13 -4.46 1.81 3.82
CA GLN A 13 -3.29 1.38 3.07
C GLN A 13 -2.34 2.57 2.81
N TRP A 14 -1.08 2.24 2.62
CA TRP A 14 -0.05 3.20 2.22
C TRP A 14 -0.04 3.34 0.71
N LYS A 15 -0.30 4.55 0.22
CA LYS A 15 -0.37 4.84 -1.21
C LYS A 15 0.84 5.65 -1.64
N PHE A 16 1.55 5.17 -2.65
CA PHE A 16 2.72 5.84 -3.19
C PHE A 16 2.49 6.18 -4.65
N THR A 17 2.67 7.46 -5.00
CA THR A 17 2.82 7.88 -6.40
C THR A 17 4.30 7.89 -6.73
N VAL A 18 4.69 7.05 -7.67
CA VAL A 18 6.09 6.80 -8.05
C VAL A 18 6.26 6.99 -9.56
N PRO A 19 7.49 7.09 -10.09
CA PRO A 19 7.71 7.05 -11.54
C PRO A 19 7.20 5.73 -12.14
N ALA A 20 6.69 5.78 -13.37
CA ALA A 20 6.32 4.55 -14.08
C ALA A 20 7.53 3.62 -14.26
N GLY A 21 7.32 2.30 -14.15
CA GLY A 21 8.40 1.30 -14.19
C GLY A 21 9.13 1.06 -12.86
N THR A 22 8.72 1.72 -11.77
CA THR A 22 9.27 1.47 -10.44
C THR A 22 8.99 0.03 -9.99
N PRO A 23 9.99 -0.75 -9.55
CA PRO A 23 9.75 -2.08 -8.99
C PRO A 23 8.92 -2.03 -7.72
N ALA A 24 7.93 -2.91 -7.63
CA ALA A 24 7.17 -3.17 -6.41
C ALA A 24 7.83 -4.34 -5.65
N LEU A 25 8.11 -4.12 -4.37
CA LEU A 25 8.88 -5.06 -3.55
C LEU A 25 7.98 -5.82 -2.58
N GLY A 26 8.35 -7.07 -2.26
CA GLY A 26 7.73 -7.86 -1.21
C GLY A 26 7.95 -7.19 0.16
N PRO A 27 6.90 -6.85 0.92
CA PRO A 27 7.04 -6.15 2.19
C PRO A 27 7.48 -7.07 3.33
N VAL A 28 7.29 -8.39 3.16
CA VAL A 28 7.60 -9.40 4.17
C VAL A 28 8.25 -10.63 3.55
N THR A 29 9.04 -11.34 4.36
CA THR A 29 9.51 -12.69 4.03
C THR A 29 8.38 -13.69 4.27
N GLY A 30 8.09 -14.53 3.28
CA GLY A 30 6.98 -15.47 3.37
C GLY A 30 6.69 -16.17 2.05
N TYR A 31 5.40 -16.37 1.78
CA TYR A 31 4.88 -17.08 0.62
C TYR A 31 3.88 -16.22 -0.14
N VAL A 32 3.90 -16.30 -1.47
CA VAL A 32 2.83 -15.76 -2.30
C VAL A 32 1.62 -16.67 -2.18
N VAL A 33 0.54 -16.17 -1.60
CA VAL A 33 -0.68 -16.94 -1.37
C VAL A 33 -1.81 -16.57 -2.32
N GLY A 34 -1.73 -15.40 -2.95
CA GLY A 34 -2.75 -14.96 -3.91
C GLY A 34 -2.20 -13.97 -4.92
N ILE A 35 -2.76 -13.99 -6.12
CA ILE A 35 -2.59 -12.94 -7.13
C ILE A 35 -3.99 -12.71 -7.70
N SER A 36 -4.51 -11.50 -7.56
CA SER A 36 -5.86 -11.15 -8.00
C SER A 36 -5.83 -9.94 -8.92
N THR A 37 -6.80 -9.86 -9.83
CA THR A 37 -7.04 -8.66 -10.62
C THR A 37 -7.94 -7.71 -9.82
N VAL A 38 -7.54 -6.45 -9.70
CA VAL A 38 -8.35 -5.42 -9.03
C VAL A 38 -9.21 -4.67 -10.04
N TRP A 39 -10.10 -3.79 -9.57
CA TRP A 39 -11.10 -3.12 -10.41
C TRP A 39 -10.52 -2.36 -11.62
N SER A 40 -9.31 -1.81 -11.49
CA SER A 40 -8.60 -1.11 -12.57
C SER A 40 -8.03 -2.03 -13.65
N GLY A 41 -8.09 -3.36 -13.47
CA GLY A 41 -7.58 -4.34 -14.42
C GLY A 41 -6.09 -4.69 -14.23
N ASP A 42 -5.39 -3.99 -13.33
CA ASP A 42 -4.07 -4.36 -12.83
C ASP A 42 -4.18 -5.37 -11.68
N PHE A 43 -3.05 -5.76 -11.09
CA PHE A 43 -2.97 -6.86 -10.13
C PHE A 43 -2.72 -6.40 -8.69
N SER A 44 -3.10 -7.27 -7.77
CA SER A 44 -2.74 -7.26 -6.35
C SER A 44 -2.04 -8.59 -6.03
N VAL A 45 -0.85 -8.51 -5.43
CA VAL A 45 -0.06 -9.68 -5.02
C VAL A 45 -0.15 -9.82 -3.50
N TRP A 46 -0.53 -11.00 -3.02
CA TRP A 46 -0.78 -11.27 -1.61
C TRP A 46 0.32 -12.17 -1.04
N LEU A 47 0.99 -11.68 0.01
CA LEU A 47 2.04 -12.39 0.72
C LEU A 47 1.57 -12.75 2.13
N SER A 48 1.89 -13.97 2.57
CA SER A 48 1.64 -14.42 3.93
C SER A 48 2.91 -14.99 4.55
N THR A 49 3.11 -14.72 5.84
CA THR A 49 4.23 -15.28 6.62
C THR A 49 3.99 -16.74 7.01
N ASP A 50 2.73 -17.18 7.09
CA ASP A 50 2.34 -18.54 7.48
C ASP A 50 1.86 -19.41 6.31
N GLY A 51 1.78 -18.83 5.11
CA GLY A 51 1.34 -19.53 3.89
C GLY A 51 -0.18 -19.66 3.76
N THR A 52 -0.96 -18.98 4.59
CA THR A 52 -2.43 -18.95 4.52
C THR A 52 -2.96 -17.60 4.03
N GLU A 53 -4.17 -17.60 3.46
CA GLU A 53 -4.85 -16.39 2.96
C GLU A 53 -5.66 -15.64 4.05
N SER A 54 -5.60 -16.05 5.32
CA SER A 54 -6.46 -15.43 6.36
C SER A 54 -6.06 -13.99 6.69
N THR A 55 -4.76 -13.71 6.68
CA THR A 55 -4.18 -12.39 6.88
C THR A 55 -3.00 -12.24 5.93
N VAL A 56 -3.07 -11.29 5.01
CA VAL A 56 -2.10 -11.14 3.93
C VAL A 56 -1.61 -9.70 3.82
N TRP A 57 -0.34 -9.56 3.48
CA TRP A 57 0.22 -8.32 2.99
C TRP A 57 -0.10 -8.18 1.50
N GLU A 58 -0.74 -7.08 1.14
CA GLU A 58 -1.12 -6.80 -0.24
C GLU A 58 -0.24 -5.72 -0.84
N VAL A 59 0.24 -5.99 -2.05
CA VAL A 59 0.89 -5.00 -2.90
C VAL A 59 -0.01 -4.82 -4.12
N GLU A 60 -0.81 -3.75 -4.11
CA GLU A 60 -1.83 -3.48 -5.13
C GLU A 60 -1.39 -2.47 -6.17
N HIS A 61 -2.14 -2.45 -7.27
CA HIS A 61 -1.85 -1.64 -8.45
C HIS A 61 -0.48 -1.95 -9.03
N VAL A 62 -0.25 -3.23 -9.31
CA VAL A 62 0.97 -3.71 -9.94
C VAL A 62 0.71 -4.44 -11.26
N VAL A 63 1.70 -4.42 -12.14
CA VAL A 63 1.75 -5.11 -13.44
C VAL A 63 3.06 -5.89 -13.56
N ASP A 64 3.23 -6.66 -14.64
CA ASP A 64 4.44 -7.47 -14.90
C ASP A 64 4.85 -8.31 -13.68
N VAL A 65 3.89 -9.05 -13.10
CA VAL A 65 4.11 -9.85 -11.91
C VAL A 65 5.18 -10.92 -12.18
N GLN A 66 6.19 -10.96 -11.31
CA GLN A 66 7.44 -11.74 -11.46
C GLN A 66 7.44 -13.01 -10.60
N VAL A 67 6.41 -13.19 -9.77
CA VAL A 67 6.21 -14.31 -8.86
C VAL A 67 4.90 -15.04 -9.16
N LYS A 68 4.72 -16.24 -8.62
CA LYS A 68 3.47 -17.00 -8.70
C LYS A 68 3.05 -17.52 -7.33
N VAL A 69 1.77 -17.86 -7.20
CA VAL A 69 1.22 -18.52 -6.00
C VAL A 69 2.03 -19.76 -5.64
N GLY A 70 2.43 -19.87 -4.38
CA GLY A 70 3.28 -20.92 -3.83
C GLY A 70 4.77 -20.60 -3.80
N ASP A 71 5.24 -19.54 -4.46
CA ASP A 71 6.64 -19.11 -4.36
C ASP A 71 6.95 -18.58 -2.95
N SER A 72 8.18 -18.82 -2.48
CA SER A 72 8.73 -18.13 -1.30
C SER A 72 9.41 -16.83 -1.74
N VAL A 73 9.24 -15.78 -0.96
CA VAL A 73 9.75 -14.43 -1.20
C VAL A 73 10.48 -13.95 0.04
N GLU A 74 11.65 -13.35 -0.13
CA GLU A 74 12.33 -12.59 0.92
C GLU A 74 11.85 -11.12 0.90
N ALA A 75 11.74 -10.50 2.07
CA ALA A 75 11.42 -9.08 2.17
C ALA A 75 12.41 -8.24 1.35
N GLY A 76 11.89 -7.30 0.57
CA GLY A 76 12.66 -6.44 -0.33
C GLY A 76 12.91 -7.02 -1.73
N LEU A 77 12.55 -8.29 -1.99
CA LEU A 77 12.63 -8.85 -3.34
C LEU A 77 11.64 -8.14 -4.28
N PRO A 78 12.05 -7.74 -5.50
CA PRO A 78 11.11 -7.30 -6.53
C PRO A 78 10.13 -8.42 -6.89
N ILE A 79 8.83 -8.14 -6.82
CA ILE A 79 7.76 -9.10 -7.11
C ILE A 79 6.89 -8.69 -8.30
N ALA A 80 6.90 -7.41 -8.66
CA ALA A 80 6.12 -6.84 -9.76
C ALA A 80 6.65 -5.44 -10.10
N THR A 81 5.95 -4.73 -10.99
CA THR A 81 6.19 -3.34 -11.36
C THR A 81 4.96 -2.49 -10.98
N ALA A 82 5.16 -1.28 -10.46
CA ALA A 82 4.06 -0.37 -10.15
C ALA A 82 3.26 0.00 -11.43
N SER A 83 1.94 -0.09 -11.35
CA SER A 83 1.00 0.11 -12.46
C SER A 83 0.83 1.59 -12.79
N ASP A 84 0.98 1.93 -14.06
CA ASP A 84 0.78 3.28 -14.59
C ASP A 84 -0.66 3.55 -15.07
N VAL A 85 -1.60 2.65 -14.77
CA VAL A 85 -3.01 2.72 -15.20
C VAL A 85 -3.69 4.05 -14.81
N PHE A 86 -3.23 4.70 -13.74
CA PHE A 86 -3.73 6.00 -13.29
C PHE A 86 -2.85 7.20 -13.69
N GLY A 87 -1.69 6.97 -14.32
CA GLY A 87 -0.67 7.99 -14.56
C GLY A 87 -0.19 8.10 -16.01
N ASN A 88 -0.85 7.43 -16.95
CA ASN A 88 -0.64 7.57 -18.41
C ASN A 88 0.85 7.43 -18.82
N GLY A 89 1.59 6.48 -18.23
CA GLY A 89 3.00 6.23 -18.53
C GLY A 89 4.00 7.21 -17.91
N VAL A 90 3.56 8.22 -17.16
CA VAL A 90 4.45 9.17 -16.47
C VAL A 90 4.66 8.76 -15.02
N SER A 91 3.56 8.45 -14.34
CA SER A 91 3.57 8.02 -12.94
C SER A 91 2.82 6.71 -12.78
N ALA A 92 3.15 5.99 -11.72
CA ALA A 92 2.46 4.81 -11.28
C ALA A 92 1.93 5.00 -9.86
N LEU A 93 0.91 4.20 -9.53
CA LEU A 93 0.38 4.07 -8.18
C LEU A 93 0.75 2.67 -7.68
N VAL A 94 1.23 2.59 -6.44
CA VAL A 94 1.34 1.31 -5.73
C VAL A 94 0.76 1.50 -4.33
N GLU A 95 0.02 0.49 -3.88
CA GLU A 95 -0.58 0.50 -2.54
C GLU A 95 -0.06 -0.69 -1.73
N LEU A 96 0.24 -0.43 -0.46
CA LEU A 96 0.68 -1.42 0.51
C LEU A 96 -0.36 -1.50 1.63
N GLY A 97 -0.95 -2.69 1.79
CA GLY A 97 -1.96 -2.96 2.80
C GLY A 97 -1.65 -4.21 3.61
N LEU A 98 -2.24 -4.28 4.80
CA LEU A 98 -2.47 -5.54 5.50
C LEU A 98 -3.97 -5.81 5.46
N ARG A 99 -4.38 -7.00 5.01
CA ARG A 99 -5.78 -7.35 4.83
C ARG A 99 -6.10 -8.67 5.51
N SER A 100 -7.29 -8.74 6.11
CA SER A 100 -7.92 -9.98 6.54
C SER A 100 -9.33 -10.12 5.95
N SER A 101 -9.98 -11.24 6.25
CA SER A 101 -11.39 -11.47 5.94
C SER A 101 -12.22 -11.41 7.22
N VAL A 102 -13.28 -10.60 7.23
CA VAL A 102 -14.26 -10.52 8.33
C VAL A 102 -15.62 -10.99 7.84
N VAL A 103 -16.39 -11.66 8.70
CA VAL A 103 -17.77 -12.08 8.37
C VAL A 103 -18.73 -11.10 9.03
N ASN A 104 -19.60 -10.47 8.25
CA ASN A 104 -20.61 -9.55 8.78
C ASN A 104 -21.81 -10.31 9.37
N GLU A 105 -22.74 -9.59 10.01
CA GLU A 105 -23.95 -10.17 10.62
C GLU A 105 -24.84 -10.93 9.62
N GLY A 106 -24.75 -10.60 8.33
CA GLY A 106 -25.45 -11.28 7.23
C GLY A 106 -24.75 -12.54 6.72
N GLY A 107 -23.61 -12.93 7.30
CA GLY A 107 -22.82 -14.10 6.88
C GLY A 107 -21.97 -13.87 5.63
N GLN A 108 -21.89 -12.63 5.12
CA GLN A 108 -21.04 -12.28 3.99
C GLN A 108 -19.61 -12.03 4.49
N THR A 109 -18.64 -12.61 3.80
CA THR A 109 -17.22 -12.32 4.00
C THR A 109 -16.85 -11.02 3.28
N LEU A 110 -16.29 -10.07 4.02
CA LEU A 110 -15.82 -8.78 3.53
C LEU A 110 -14.30 -8.66 3.79
N PRO A 111 -13.54 -8.02 2.89
CA PRO A 111 -12.16 -7.68 3.17
C PRO A 111 -12.11 -6.56 4.23
N ALA A 112 -11.15 -6.68 5.15
CA ALA A 112 -10.85 -5.66 6.15
C ALA A 112 -9.38 -5.27 6.03
N HIS A 113 -9.13 -3.97 5.84
CA HIS A 113 -7.80 -3.41 5.69
C HIS A 113 -7.33 -2.79 7.01
N TYR A 114 -6.07 -3.02 7.35
CA TYR A 114 -5.40 -2.51 8.53
C TYR A 114 -4.26 -1.59 8.11
N CYS A 115 -3.97 -0.60 8.97
CA CYS A 115 -2.85 0.31 8.80
C CYS A 115 -1.52 -0.46 8.99
N PRO A 116 -0.65 -0.54 7.96
CA PRO A 116 0.63 -1.26 8.04
C PRO A 116 1.51 -0.88 9.22
N LEU A 117 1.48 0.40 9.64
CA LEU A 117 2.30 0.90 10.74
C LEU A 117 1.95 0.29 12.11
N LEU A 118 0.79 -0.34 12.27
CA LEU A 118 0.44 -1.04 13.50
C LEU A 118 1.24 -2.34 13.68
N TYR A 119 1.88 -2.82 12.62
CA TYR A 119 2.52 -4.14 12.54
C TYR A 119 3.99 -4.07 12.13
N VAL A 120 4.61 -2.88 12.19
CA VAL A 120 6.05 -2.75 12.03
C VAL A 120 6.73 -2.84 13.38
N GLU A 121 7.88 -3.50 13.43
CA GLU A 121 8.73 -3.56 14.62
C GLU A 121 9.21 -2.16 15.04
N ASP A 122 9.49 -1.94 16.33
CA ASP A 122 9.84 -0.63 16.88
C ASP A 122 11.11 -0.01 16.24
N ASP A 123 12.08 -0.86 15.89
CA ASP A 123 13.31 -0.44 15.21
C ASP A 123 13.04 -0.02 13.76
N ALA A 124 12.26 -0.82 13.02
CA ALA A 124 11.79 -0.50 11.68
C ALA A 124 10.94 0.77 11.68
N PHE A 125 10.07 0.96 12.68
CA PHE A 125 9.23 2.15 12.82
C PHE A 125 10.07 3.43 12.93
N SER A 126 11.15 3.38 13.71
CA SER A 126 12.06 4.51 13.89
C SER A 126 12.78 4.87 12.59
N VAL A 127 13.25 3.86 11.85
CA VAL A 127 13.89 4.04 10.54
C VAL A 127 12.90 4.59 9.52
N ILE A 128 11.72 3.99 9.41
CA ILE A 128 10.63 4.41 8.53
C ILE A 128 10.27 5.89 8.80
N LYS A 129 10.11 6.28 10.07
CA LYS A 129 9.84 7.68 10.44
C LYS A 129 10.95 8.62 10.00
N ALA A 130 12.21 8.23 10.17
CA ALA A 130 13.35 9.03 9.76
C ALA A 130 13.39 9.20 8.24
N GLU A 131 13.21 8.13 7.47
CA GLU A 131 13.20 8.17 6.00
C GLU A 131 12.01 8.97 5.46
N LEU A 132 10.81 8.77 5.99
CA LEU A 132 9.65 9.60 5.64
C LEU A 132 9.89 11.08 5.93
N SER A 133 10.60 11.41 7.01
CA SER A 133 10.96 12.80 7.34
C SER A 133 11.96 13.38 6.33
N LYS A 134 12.95 12.60 5.89
CA LYS A 134 13.90 13.01 4.84
C LYS A 134 13.20 13.27 3.51
N ILE A 135 12.34 12.35 3.07
CA ILE A 135 11.55 12.50 1.83
C ILE A 135 10.68 13.76 1.88
N ARG A 136 10.10 14.07 3.05
CA ARG A 136 9.34 15.31 3.25
C ARG A 136 10.20 16.55 3.13
N MET A 137 11.37 16.57 3.78
CA MET A 137 12.29 17.69 3.69
C MET A 137 12.77 17.92 2.25
N GLU A 138 13.17 16.86 1.55
CA GLU A 138 13.56 16.95 0.14
C GLU A 138 12.43 17.50 -0.73
N ASN A 139 11.20 16.98 -0.57
CA ASN A 139 10.05 17.48 -1.32
C ASN A 139 9.72 18.94 -0.97
N PHE A 140 9.84 19.32 0.30
CA PHE A 140 9.64 20.69 0.75
C PHE A 140 10.62 21.65 0.06
N ASP A 141 11.92 21.30 0.06
CA ASP A 141 12.95 22.09 -0.59
C ASP A 141 12.71 22.19 -2.11
N ARG A 142 12.42 21.04 -2.75
CA ARG A 142 12.16 20.97 -4.20
C ARG A 142 10.97 21.84 -4.63
N LEU A 143 9.85 21.75 -3.92
CA LEU A 143 8.63 22.49 -4.26
C LEU A 143 8.74 23.97 -3.89
N THR A 144 9.46 24.31 -2.82
CA THR A 144 9.78 25.71 -2.49
C THR A 144 10.60 26.36 -3.60
N ASN A 145 11.56 25.63 -4.19
CA ASN A 145 12.32 26.10 -5.35
C ASN A 145 11.48 26.28 -6.62
N LEU A 146 10.27 25.69 -6.68
CA LEU A 146 9.31 25.85 -7.77
C LEU A 146 8.23 26.91 -7.46
N ASP A 147 8.38 27.65 -6.36
CA ASP A 147 7.43 28.68 -5.89
C ASP A 147 6.02 28.10 -5.62
N ILE A 148 5.95 26.81 -5.29
CA ILE A 148 4.70 26.13 -4.94
C ILE A 148 4.49 26.22 -3.43
N LEU A 149 3.40 26.87 -3.02
CA LEU A 149 3.06 27.06 -1.61
C LEU A 149 2.73 25.71 -0.93
N ILE A 150 3.63 25.17 -0.12
CA ILE A 150 3.30 24.04 0.76
C ILE A 150 2.77 24.59 2.09
N PRO A 151 1.56 24.21 2.53
CA PRO A 151 1.10 24.54 3.87
C PRO A 151 2.03 23.89 4.90
N VAL A 152 2.70 24.72 5.69
CA VAL A 152 3.66 24.35 6.75
C VAL A 152 3.05 23.39 7.80
N ASN A 153 1.71 23.31 7.84
CA ASN A 153 0.91 22.45 8.72
C ASN A 153 -0.16 21.65 7.94
N GLY A 154 0.05 21.36 6.65
CA GLY A 154 -0.89 20.55 5.88
C GLY A 154 -1.14 19.21 6.59
N PRO A 155 -2.40 18.78 6.80
CA PRO A 155 -2.70 17.53 7.48
C PRO A 155 -1.96 16.42 6.74
N ASN A 156 -1.04 15.81 7.48
CA ASN A 156 0.00 14.91 7.01
C ASN A 156 -0.56 13.91 6.00
N GLY A 157 0.09 13.80 4.83
CA GLY A 157 -0.14 12.75 3.83
C GLY A 157 0.24 11.34 4.32
N GLN A 158 0.04 11.04 5.59
CA GLN A 158 0.08 9.68 6.14
C GLN A 158 -1.35 9.17 6.12
N SER A 159 -1.68 8.34 5.14
CA SER A 159 -2.97 7.65 4.99
C SER A 159 -3.29 6.64 6.11
N CYS A 160 -2.52 6.57 7.19
CA CYS A 160 -2.54 5.46 8.16
C CYS A 160 -2.36 5.95 9.59
N TRP A 161 -3.33 6.73 10.08
CA TRP A 161 -3.52 7.00 11.52
C TRP A 161 -4.92 6.55 11.94
N THR A 162 -5.22 5.27 11.72
CA THR A 162 -6.39 4.63 12.33
C THR A 162 -5.92 3.45 13.16
N GLU A 163 -6.42 3.35 14.38
CA GLU A 163 -6.21 2.20 15.27
C GLU A 163 -7.18 1.06 14.96
N LEU A 164 -8.23 1.34 14.19
CA LEU A 164 -9.26 0.40 13.81
C LEU A 164 -9.12 0.00 12.33
N PRO A 165 -9.40 -1.27 11.97
CA PRO A 165 -9.50 -1.67 10.59
C PRO A 165 -10.63 -0.93 9.87
N ILE A 166 -10.48 -0.77 8.56
CA ILE A 166 -11.55 -0.30 7.68
C ILE A 166 -12.06 -1.52 6.92
N VAL A 167 -13.35 -1.80 7.11
CA VAL A 167 -14.04 -2.89 6.39
C VAL A 167 -14.61 -2.31 5.11
N ASP A 168 -14.32 -2.94 3.98
CA ASP A 168 -14.82 -2.45 2.70
C ASP A 168 -16.35 -2.57 2.66
N SER A 169 -16.99 -1.55 2.10
CA SER A 169 -18.43 -1.58 1.86
C SER A 169 -18.75 -2.51 0.67
N PRO A 170 -19.88 -3.24 0.70
CA PRO A 170 -20.31 -4.11 -0.38
C PRO A 170 -20.61 -3.37 -1.70
#